data_AF-A0A538CPX1-F1
#
_entry.id   AF-A0A538CPX1-F1
#
_cell.length_a   1.000
_cell.length_b   1.000
_cell.length_c   1.000
_cell.angle_alpha   90.00
_cell.angle_beta   90.00
_cell.angle_gamma   90.00
#
_symmetry.space_group_name_H-M   'P 1'
#
loop_
_entity.id
_entity.type
_entity.pdbx_description
1 polymer ?
#
loop_
_entity_poly.entity_id
_entity_poly.type
_entity_poly.pdbx_seq_one_letter_code
_entity_poly.pdbx_strand_id
1 'polypeptide(L)'
;MAACGGGERHAAPPTLPRSLAQALAARTEAVTAALAAGDSCRASALAHRLQQDTIASINSGRVAAALQEPLSGTVNDLVGRIVCVPPPPPREEHGRGKHKGHAKKDKAGD
;
A
#
# COMPACT_ATOMS: atom_id res chain seq x y z
N MET A 1 27.56 40.18 -35.65
CA MET A 1 27.29 38.84 -35.10
C MET A 1 25.84 38.82 -34.64
N ALA A 2 25.14 37.75 -35.03
CA ALA A 2 23.69 37.64 -35.02
C ALA A 2 23.09 37.66 -33.60
N ALA A 3 21.85 38.15 -33.53
CA ALA A 3 20.98 38.06 -32.37
C ALA A 3 20.83 36.60 -31.89
N CYS A 4 21.11 36.36 -30.62
CA CYS A 4 20.56 35.25 -29.83
C CYS A 4 19.83 35.94 -28.68
N GLY A 5 18.52 35.81 -28.47
CA GLY A 5 17.63 34.74 -28.85
C GLY A 5 16.74 34.56 -27.62
N GLY A 6 15.54 35.14 -27.68
CA GLY A 6 14.39 34.94 -26.79
C GLY A 6 14.64 34.63 -25.33
N GLY A 7 14.40 35.61 -24.44
CA GLY A 7 14.17 35.34 -23.03
C GLY A 7 13.05 34.31 -22.87
N GLU A 8 13.42 33.10 -22.47
CA GLU A 8 12.51 32.09 -21.97
C GLU A 8 11.76 32.67 -20.77
N ARG A 9 10.48 33.00 -20.99
CA ARG A 9 9.57 33.28 -19.89
C ARG A 9 9.40 31.94 -19.18
N HIS A 10 10.20 31.70 -18.15
CA HIS A 10 10.10 30.52 -17.31
C HIS A 10 8.67 30.46 -16.76
N ALA A 11 7.85 29.59 -17.34
CA ALA A 11 6.48 29.39 -16.86
C ALA A 11 6.58 28.93 -15.41
N ALA A 12 5.77 29.54 -14.52
CA ALA A 12 5.73 29.11 -13.14
C ALA A 12 5.46 27.59 -13.09
N PRO A 13 6.16 26.84 -12.23
CA PRO A 13 6.00 25.39 -12.16
C PRO A 13 4.53 25.06 -11.86
N PRO A 14 3.97 24.02 -12.49
CA PRO A 14 2.60 23.62 -12.24
C PRO A 14 2.45 23.24 -10.77
N THR A 15 1.42 23.78 -10.11
CA THR A 15 1.15 23.53 -8.69
C THR A 15 -0.10 22.70 -8.51
N LEU A 16 -0.14 21.92 -7.41
CA LEU A 16 -1.34 21.24 -6.96
C LEU A 16 -2.14 22.14 -6.02
N PRO A 17 -3.48 22.11 -6.08
CA PRO A 17 -4.30 22.72 -5.04
C PRO A 17 -3.88 22.19 -3.66
N ARG A 18 -3.71 23.08 -2.68
CA ARG A 18 -3.19 22.71 -1.34
C ARG A 18 -4.02 21.61 -0.67
N SER A 19 -5.35 21.67 -0.81
CA SER A 19 -6.26 20.66 -0.28
C SER A 19 -6.05 19.29 -0.91
N LEU A 20 -5.81 19.24 -2.23
CA LEU A 20 -5.50 18.00 -2.94
C LEU A 20 -4.15 17.43 -2.50
N ALA A 21 -3.12 18.27 -2.39
CA ALA A 21 -1.81 17.85 -1.91
C ALA A 21 -1.87 17.26 -0.49
N GLN A 22 -2.63 17.88 0.41
CA GLN A 22 -2.85 17.37 1.77
C GLN A 22 -3.59 16.02 1.77
N ALA A 23 -4.63 15.88 0.93
CA ALA A 23 -5.38 14.64 0.82
C ALA A 23 -4.53 13.49 0.25
N LEU A 24 -3.68 13.77 -0.75
CA LEU A 24 -2.72 12.82 -1.29
C LEU A 24 -1.72 12.40 -0.21
N ALA A 25 -1.12 13.35 0.51
CA ALA A 25 -0.17 13.07 1.58
C ALA A 25 -0.78 12.17 2.66
N ALA A 26 -1.95 12.52 3.19
CA ALA A 26 -2.62 11.74 4.24
C ALA A 26 -2.93 10.28 3.81
N ARG A 27 -3.26 10.07 2.53
CA ARG A 27 -3.53 8.73 1.99
C ARG A 27 -2.26 7.92 1.80
N THR A 28 -1.18 8.55 1.33
CA THR A 28 0.13 7.90 1.27
C THR A 28 0.61 7.51 2.67
N GLU A 29 0.46 8.38 3.67
CA GLU A 29 0.77 8.05 5.07
C GLU A 29 -0.03 6.85 5.57
N ALA A 30 -1.31 6.73 5.21
CA ALA A 30 -2.12 5.55 5.56
C ALA A 30 -1.59 4.25 4.93
N VAL A 31 -1.12 4.31 3.67
CA VAL A 31 -0.46 3.16 3.00
C VAL A 31 0.83 2.81 3.74
N THR A 32 1.67 3.80 4.03
CA THR A 32 2.93 3.62 4.78
C THR A 32 2.68 3.00 6.15
N ALA A 33 1.67 3.47 6.89
CA ALA A 33 1.30 2.94 8.20
C ALA A 33 0.85 1.47 8.13
N ALA A 34 0.07 1.10 7.10
CA ALA A 34 -0.33 -0.29 6.90
C ALA A 34 0.86 -1.20 6.56
N LEU A 35 1.78 -0.74 5.70
CA LEU A 35 3.01 -1.45 5.39
C LEU A 35 3.91 -1.62 6.63
N ALA A 36 4.06 -0.56 7.42
CA ALA A 36 4.84 -0.60 8.67
C ALA A 36 4.25 -1.56 9.71
N ALA A 37 2.93 -1.75 9.70
CA ALA A 37 2.24 -2.73 10.55
C ALA A 37 2.31 -4.18 10.03
N GLY A 38 2.92 -4.41 8.85
CA GLY A 38 2.94 -5.72 8.19
C GLY A 38 1.60 -6.11 7.52
N ASP A 39 0.65 -5.19 7.45
CA ASP A 39 -0.68 -5.42 6.87
C ASP A 39 -0.67 -5.10 5.37
N SER A 40 0.00 -5.97 4.61
CA SER A 40 0.21 -5.81 3.17
C SER A 40 -1.11 -5.79 2.37
N CYS A 41 -2.13 -6.52 2.84
CA CYS A 41 -3.45 -6.56 2.20
C CYS A 41 -4.23 -5.27 2.44
N ARG A 42 -4.18 -4.70 3.64
CA ARG A 42 -4.72 -3.37 3.90
C ARG A 42 -3.98 -2.29 3.11
N ALA A 43 -2.65 -2.38 3.03
CA ALA A 43 -1.85 -1.46 2.22
C ALA A 43 -2.25 -1.48 0.74
N SER A 44 -2.48 -2.68 0.19
CA SER A 44 -2.95 -2.86 -1.20
C SER A 44 -4.30 -2.18 -1.43
N ALA A 45 -5.28 -2.42 -0.54
CA ALA A 45 -6.59 -1.78 -0.63
C ALA A 45 -6.52 -0.24 -0.56
N LEU A 46 -5.68 0.29 0.34
CA LEU A 46 -5.45 1.73 0.47
C LEU A 46 -4.78 2.33 -0.78
N ALA A 47 -3.82 1.61 -1.38
CA ALA A 47 -3.16 2.03 -2.61
C ALA A 47 -4.12 2.07 -3.80
N HIS A 48 -4.98 1.05 -3.96
CA HIS A 48 -6.05 1.08 -4.97
C HIS A 48 -7.02 2.25 -4.74
N ARG A 49 -7.33 2.57 -3.49
CA ARG A 49 -8.18 3.72 -3.19
C ARG A 49 -7.49 5.05 -3.55
N LEU A 50 -6.20 5.18 -3.26
CA LEU A 50 -5.39 6.33 -3.67
C LEU A 50 -5.38 6.49 -5.20
N GLN A 51 -5.27 5.40 -5.96
CA GLN A 51 -5.37 5.39 -7.41
C GLN A 51 -6.70 5.93 -7.90
N GLN A 52 -7.82 5.40 -7.39
CA GLN A 52 -9.15 5.83 -7.80
C GLN A 52 -9.40 7.32 -7.52
N ASP A 53 -9.02 7.80 -6.34
CA ASP A 53 -9.18 9.21 -5.98
C ASP A 53 -8.26 10.15 -6.78
N THR A 54 -7.07 9.69 -7.17
CA THR A 54 -6.17 10.42 -8.07
C THR A 54 -6.80 10.56 -9.46
N ILE A 55 -7.31 9.46 -10.02
CA ILE A 55 -8.02 9.45 -11.30
C ILE A 55 -9.25 10.36 -11.25
N ALA A 56 -10.04 10.30 -10.18
CA ALA A 56 -11.20 11.16 -10.01
C ALA A 56 -10.82 12.66 -9.95
N SER A 57 -9.70 12.99 -9.30
CA SER A 57 -9.19 14.37 -9.22
C SER A 57 -8.69 14.88 -10.57
N ILE A 58 -8.05 14.02 -11.36
CA ILE A 58 -7.65 14.30 -12.74
C ILE A 58 -8.89 14.56 -13.61
N ASN A 59 -9.85 13.64 -13.59
CA ASN A 59 -11.09 13.74 -14.38
C ASN A 59 -11.94 14.95 -13.99
N SER A 60 -11.86 15.40 -12.74
CA SER A 60 -12.56 16.61 -12.25
C SER A 60 -11.81 17.91 -12.57
N GLY A 61 -10.69 17.86 -13.30
CA GLY A 61 -9.88 19.03 -13.65
C GLY A 61 -9.15 19.67 -12.47
N ARG A 62 -9.02 18.98 -11.34
CA ARG A 62 -8.34 19.51 -10.14
C ARG A 62 -6.81 19.38 -10.19
N VAL A 63 -6.30 18.65 -11.19
CA VAL A 63 -4.87 18.43 -11.41
C VAL A 63 -4.46 19.16 -12.68
N ALA A 64 -3.46 20.03 -12.58
CA ALA A 64 -2.87 20.70 -13.73
C ALA A 64 -2.41 19.68 -14.78
N ALA A 65 -2.67 19.93 -16.07
CA ALA A 65 -2.39 18.99 -17.15
C ALA A 65 -0.96 18.42 -17.12
N ALA A 66 0.02 19.29 -16.87
CA ALA A 66 1.43 18.91 -16.75
C ALA A 66 1.74 17.92 -15.60
N LEU A 67 0.84 17.77 -14.64
CA LEU A 67 0.98 16.86 -13.50
C LEU A 67 0.13 15.58 -13.63
N GLN A 68 -0.79 15.49 -14.59
CA GLN A 68 -1.73 14.37 -14.68
C GLN A 68 -1.02 13.05 -14.96
N GLU A 69 -0.20 13.01 -16.01
CA GLU A 69 0.59 11.82 -16.35
C GLU A 69 1.55 11.40 -15.21
N PRO A 70 2.43 12.28 -14.67
CA PRO A 70 3.34 11.86 -13.61
C PRO A 70 2.63 11.42 -12.32
N LEU A 71 1.50 12.05 -11.95
CA LEU A 71 0.70 11.58 -10.80
C LEU A 71 0.10 10.20 -11.06
N SER A 72 -0.55 10.00 -12.20
CA SER A 72 -1.17 8.71 -12.53
C SER A 72 -0.13 7.59 -12.62
N GLY A 73 1.01 7.84 -13.27
CA GLY A 73 2.12 6.89 -13.37
C GLY A 73 2.68 6.50 -12.02
N THR A 74 2.94 7.48 -11.14
CA THR A 74 3.48 7.22 -9.79
C THR A 74 2.52 6.37 -8.96
N VAL A 75 1.22 6.66 -9.00
CA VAL A 75 0.24 5.91 -8.21
C VAL A 75 0.00 4.51 -8.80
N ASN A 76 0.05 4.36 -10.12
CA ASN A 76 -0.01 3.04 -10.78
C ASN A 76 1.19 2.16 -10.39
N ASP A 77 2.40 2.72 -10.39
CA ASP A 77 3.61 2.04 -9.93
C ASP A 77 3.50 1.63 -8.46
N LEU A 78 3.00 2.52 -7.58
CA LEU A 78 2.78 2.20 -6.17
C LEU A 78 1.85 0.98 -5.99
N VAL A 79 0.71 0.95 -6.69
CA VAL A 79 -0.22 -0.18 -6.65
C VAL A 79 0.46 -1.47 -7.12
N GLY A 80 1.24 -1.40 -8.20
CA GLY A 80 1.96 -2.56 -8.75
C GLY A 80 3.03 -3.13 -7.82
N ARG A 81 3.58 -2.33 -6.90
CA ARG A 81 4.62 -2.76 -5.95
C ARG A 81 4.05 -3.42 -4.69
N ILE A 82 2.80 -3.17 -4.33
CA ILE A 82 2.21 -3.69 -3.09
C ILE A 82 1.51 -5.01 -3.36
N VAL A 83 2.13 -6.10 -2.90
CA VAL A 83 1.56 -7.45 -2.97
C VAL A 83 0.88 -7.78 -1.64
N CYS A 84 -0.43 -8.07 -1.70
CA CYS A 84 -1.14 -8.64 -0.55
C CYS A 84 -0.66 -10.06 -0.29
N VAL A 85 -0.04 -10.27 0.87
CA VAL A 85 0.34 -11.58 1.38
C VAL A 85 -0.53 -11.84 2.62
N PRO A 86 -1.48 -12.79 2.55
CA PRO A 86 -2.29 -13.13 3.72
C PRO A 86 -1.40 -13.71 4.83
N PRO A 87 -1.70 -13.44 6.11
CA PRO A 87 -0.94 -13.99 7.22
C PRO A 87 -0.99 -15.53 7.16
N PRO A 88 0.11 -16.21 7.54
CA PRO A 88 0.10 -17.66 7.61
C PRO A 88 -0.98 -18.11 8.61
N PRO A 89 -1.65 -19.26 8.37
CA PRO A 89 -2.59 -19.80 9.33
C PRO A 89 -1.90 -19.98 10.69
N PRO A 90 -2.61 -19.76 11.81
CA PRO A 90 -2.05 -19.97 13.13
C PRO A 90 -1.50 -21.40 13.20
N ARG A 91 -0.23 -21.56 13.59
CA ARG A 91 0.29 -22.89 13.89
C ARG A 91 -0.51 -23.43 15.06
N GLU A 92 -1.18 -24.55 14.85
CA GLU A 92 -1.68 -25.37 15.94
C GLU A 92 -0.47 -25.79 16.78
N GLU A 93 -0.32 -25.15 17.95
CA GLU A 93 0.59 -25.61 18.98
C GLU A 93 0.09 -26.99 19.43
N HIS A 94 0.73 -28.06 18.97
CA HIS A 94 0.55 -29.40 19.53
C HIS A 94 0.93 -29.33 21.01
N GLY A 95 -0.08 -29.07 21.83
CA GLY A 95 -0.02 -29.09 23.28
C GLY A 95 0.50 -30.44 23.74
N ARG A 96 1.68 -30.40 24.37
CA ARG A 96 2.25 -31.52 25.11
C ARG A 96 1.33 -31.87 26.29
N GLY A 97 0.49 -32.88 26.10
CA GLY A 97 -0.40 -33.45 27.11
C GLY A 97 0.16 -34.71 27.78
N LYS A 98 1.00 -34.48 28.80
CA LYS A 98 1.20 -35.25 30.05
C LYS A 98 1.02 -36.79 30.06
N HIS A 99 2.14 -37.45 30.39
CA HIS A 99 2.29 -38.75 31.03
C HIS A 99 1.24 -39.05 32.13
N LYS A 100 0.63 -40.24 32.09
CA LYS A 100 0.27 -41.04 33.28
C LYS A 100 0.47 -42.51 32.95
N GLY A 101 1.53 -43.10 33.52
CA GLY A 101 1.61 -44.55 33.66
C GLY A 101 0.67 -45.02 34.78
N HIS A 102 0.09 -46.20 34.61
CA HIS A 102 -0.02 -47.21 35.65
C HIS A 102 0.01 -48.59 34.99
N ALA A 103 1.02 -49.35 35.38
CA ALA A 103 1.19 -50.76 35.05
C ALA A 103 0.36 -51.65 35.99
N LYS A 104 0.30 -52.95 35.60
CA LYS A 104 -0.02 -54.17 36.40
C LYS A 104 -1.49 -54.63 36.30
N LYS A 105 -1.84 -55.91 36.07
CA LYS A 105 -1.08 -57.18 36.04
C LYS A 105 -1.99 -58.37 35.60
N ASP A 106 -1.37 -59.40 35.01
CA ASP A 106 -1.55 -60.86 35.20
C ASP A 106 -2.86 -61.65 34.87
N LYS A 107 -2.71 -62.60 33.93
CA LYS A 107 -2.98 -64.07 33.93
C LYS A 107 -4.38 -64.71 34.14
N ALA A 108 -4.54 -65.82 33.39
CA ALA A 108 -5.42 -67.01 33.49
C ALA A 108 -6.87 -66.80 32.99
N GLY A 109 -7.48 -67.62 32.14
CA GLY A 109 -7.25 -69.01 31.73
C GLY A 109 -8.62 -69.71 31.75
N ASP A 110 -9.11 -70.19 30.60
CA ASP A 110 -10.00 -71.34 30.43
C ASP A 110 -9.77 -71.92 29.02
#